data_AF-A0A533UUJ2-F1
#
_entry.id   AF-A0A533UUJ2-F1
#
_cell.length_a   1.000
_cell.length_b   1.000
_cell.length_c   1.000
_cell.angle_alpha   90.00
_cell.angle_beta   90.00
_cell.angle_gamma   90.00
#
_symmetry.space_group_name_H-M   'P 1'
#
loop_
_entity.id
_entity.type
_entity.pdbx_description
1 polymer ?
#
loop_
_entity_poly.entity_id
_entity_poly.type
_entity_poly.pdbx_seq_one_letter_code
_entity_poly.pdbx_strand_id
1 'polypeptide(L)'
;MPAAYILLNSKPDSEVEIITKIKAIMKSDTQLVNYEIQGVYGVYDIVVKLECKTMEDVRNTLGKIRRIDKIISTITMLVNEEQEI
;
A
#
# COMPACT_ATOMS: atom_id res chain seq x y z
N MET A 1 -2.39 -5.87 15.36
CA MET A 1 -2.82 -6.43 14.06
C MET A 1 -1.77 -6.04 13.04
N PRO A 2 -1.35 -6.95 12.14
CA PRO A 2 -0.23 -6.67 11.26
C PRO A 2 -0.54 -5.53 10.31
N ALA A 3 0.34 -4.54 10.32
CA ALA A 3 0.21 -3.32 9.55
C ALA A 3 1.49 -3.03 8.76
N ALA A 4 1.35 -2.32 7.65
CA ALA A 4 2.48 -1.90 6.83
C ALA A 4 2.22 -0.53 6.21
N TYR A 5 3.30 0.26 6.14
CA TYR A 5 3.38 1.46 5.32
C TYR A 5 4.11 1.12 4.02
N ILE A 6 3.56 1.59 2.91
CA ILE A 6 4.10 1.37 1.57
C ILE A 6 4.28 2.73 0.93
N LEU A 7 5.50 3.05 0.52
CA LEU A 7 5.76 4.25 -0.26
C LEU A 7 6.09 3.82 -1.68
N LEU A 8 5.46 4.47 -2.65
CA LEU A 8 5.50 4.09 -4.06
C LEU A 8 6.02 5.26 -4.89
N ASN A 9 6.86 4.92 -5.87
CA ASN A 9 7.17 5.79 -6.99
C ASN A 9 6.44 5.29 -8.23
N SER A 10 5.96 6.22 -9.03
CA SER A 10 5.16 5.98 -10.21
C SER A 10 5.81 6.60 -11.45
N LYS A 11 5.37 6.15 -12.62
CA LYS A 11 5.65 6.88 -13.86
C LYS A 11 4.93 8.24 -13.82
N PRO A 12 5.46 9.27 -14.51
CA PRO A 12 4.79 10.57 -14.60
C PRO A 12 3.32 10.43 -14.99
N ASP A 13 2.47 11.27 -14.39
CA ASP A 13 1.02 11.38 -14.65
C ASP A 13 0.22 10.07 -14.44
N SER A 14 0.73 9.15 -13.61
CA SER A 14 0.13 7.82 -13.40
C SER A 14 -0.45 7.62 -11.99
N GLU A 15 -0.30 8.59 -11.10
CA GLU A 15 -0.62 8.52 -9.68
C GLU A 15 -2.10 8.22 -9.45
N VAL A 16 -2.98 8.96 -10.13
CA VAL A 16 -4.44 8.82 -10.02
C VAL A 16 -4.90 7.42 -10.45
N GLU A 17 -4.32 6.89 -11.52
CA GLU A 17 -4.64 5.55 -12.01
C GLU A 17 -4.19 4.48 -11.01
N ILE A 18 -2.97 4.59 -10.48
CA ILE A 18 -2.41 3.65 -9.50
C ILE A 18 -3.26 3.67 -8.23
N ILE A 19 -3.58 4.86 -7.68
CA ILE A 19 -4.47 5.00 -6.51
C ILE A 19 -5.82 4.34 -6.75
N THR A 20 -6.40 4.52 -7.94
CA THR A 20 -7.69 3.92 -8.31
C THR A 20 -7.61 2.39 -8.33
N LYS A 21 -6.54 1.83 -8.91
CA LYS A 21 -6.30 0.38 -8.93
C LYS A 21 -6.06 -0.18 -7.53
N ILE A 22 -5.28 0.51 -6.69
CA ILE A 22 -5.05 0.10 -5.29
C ILE A 22 -6.38 0.08 -4.55
N LYS A 23 -7.21 1.13 -4.65
CA LYS A 23 -8.55 1.17 -4.03
C LYS A 23 -9.45 0.03 -4.52
N ALA A 24 -9.37 -0.35 -5.80
CA ALA A 24 -10.12 -1.49 -6.32
C ALA A 24 -9.66 -2.82 -5.70
N ILE A 25 -8.34 -3.03 -5.57
CA ILE A 25 -7.77 -4.19 -4.87
C ILE A 25 -8.28 -4.22 -3.41
N MET A 26 -8.19 -3.09 -2.69
CA MET A 26 -8.63 -2.99 -1.30
C MET A 26 -10.11 -3.31 -1.12
N LYS A 27 -10.98 -2.84 -2.02
CA LYS A 27 -12.42 -3.14 -1.99
C LYS A 27 -12.74 -4.63 -2.19
N SER A 28 -11.90 -5.34 -2.94
CA SER A 28 -12.07 -6.77 -3.20
C SER A 28 -11.43 -7.67 -2.15
N ASP A 29 -10.59 -7.11 -1.26
CA ASP A 29 -9.81 -7.88 -0.31
C ASP A 29 -10.57 -8.06 1.02
N THR A 30 -11.14 -9.24 1.23
CA THR A 30 -11.92 -9.56 2.44
C THR A 30 -11.08 -9.70 3.71
N GLN A 31 -9.74 -9.67 3.59
CA GLN A 31 -8.81 -9.78 4.71
C GLN A 31 -8.26 -8.42 5.17
N LEU A 32 -8.55 -7.36 4.41
CA LEU A 32 -8.22 -5.99 4.78
C LEU A 32 -9.18 -5.49 5.86
N VAL A 33 -8.59 -4.93 6.91
CA VAL A 33 -9.32 -4.41 8.08
C VAL A 33 -9.45 -2.91 7.98
N ASN A 34 -8.35 -2.24 7.66
CA ASN A 34 -8.31 -0.81 7.44
C ASN A 34 -7.24 -0.46 6.39
N TYR A 35 -7.44 0.65 5.70
CA TYR A 35 -6.42 1.21 4.82
C TYR A 35 -6.55 2.72 4.68
N GLU A 36 -5.42 3.36 4.46
CA GLU A 36 -5.33 4.76 4.07
C GLU A 36 -4.44 4.86 2.84
N ILE A 37 -4.79 5.76 1.93
CA ILE A 37 -4.02 6.00 0.73
C ILE A 37 -4.03 7.49 0.39
N GLN A 38 -2.85 8.03 0.16
CA GLN A 38 -2.66 9.44 -0.11
C GLN A 38 -1.61 9.64 -1.19
N GLY A 39 -1.93 10.48 -2.18
CA GLY A 39 -0.91 11.06 -3.06
C GLY A 39 -0.20 12.17 -2.30
N VAL A 40 1.13 12.18 -2.33
CA VAL A 40 1.97 13.09 -1.54
C VAL A 40 2.97 13.82 -2.43
N TYR A 41 3.41 15.00 -2.00
CA TYR A 41 4.56 15.67 -2.60
C TYR A 41 5.82 15.29 -1.83
N GLY A 42 6.82 14.71 -2.50
CA GLY A 42 8.07 14.30 -1.88
C GLY A 42 8.95 13.44 -2.79
N VAL A 43 9.84 12.65 -2.18
CA VAL A 43 10.66 11.66 -2.89
C VAL A 43 9.82 10.47 -3.40
N TYR A 44 8.62 10.31 -2.84
CA TYR A 44 7.63 9.31 -3.25
C TYR A 44 6.36 10.00 -3.67
N ASP A 45 5.57 9.34 -4.52
CA ASP A 45 4.35 9.91 -5.09
C ASP A 45 3.10 9.49 -4.31
N ILE A 46 3.11 8.27 -3.73
CA ILE A 46 1.96 7.68 -3.05
C ILE A 46 2.41 6.99 -1.76
N VAL A 47 1.65 7.20 -0.68
CA VAL A 47 1.78 6.46 0.58
C VAL A 47 0.49 5.67 0.83
N VAL A 48 0.66 4.41 1.21
CA VAL A 48 -0.43 3.52 1.60
C VAL A 48 -0.14 2.96 2.99
N LYS A 49 -1.08 3.10 3.92
CA LYS A 49 -1.13 2.33 5.15
C LYS A 49 -2.16 1.22 4.97
N LEU A 50 -1.83 -0.01 5.33
CA LEU A 50 -2.80 -1.10 5.35
C LEU A 50 -2.66 -1.93 6.62
N GLU A 51 -3.79 -2.41 7.10
CA GLU A 51 -3.93 -3.28 8.26
C GLU A 51 -4.74 -4.50 7.84
N CYS A 52 -4.22 -5.69 8.10
CA CYS A 52 -4.88 -6.96 7.74
C CYS A 52 -5.05 -7.85 8.97
N LYS A 53 -5.79 -8.95 8.80
CA LYS A 53 -5.96 -9.95 9.88
C LYS A 53 -4.67 -10.71 10.16
N THR A 54 -3.87 -11.03 9.14
CA THR A 54 -2.63 -11.80 9.28
C THR A 54 -1.47 -11.19 8.49
N MET A 55 -0.23 -11.53 8.87
CA MET A 55 0.98 -11.09 8.15
C MET A 55 1.05 -11.68 6.73
N GLU A 56 0.43 -12.83 6.50
CA GLU A 56 0.32 -13.43 5.17
C GLU A 56 -0.58 -12.58 4.27
N ASP A 57 -1.70 -12.08 4.80
CA ASP A 57 -2.61 -11.18 4.08
C ASP A 57 -1.90 -9.87 3.68
N VAL A 58 -1.06 -9.32 4.57
CA VAL A 58 -0.20 -8.15 4.28
C VAL A 58 0.71 -8.46 3.09
N ARG A 59 1.42 -9.60 3.11
CA ARG A 59 2.32 -10.02 2.02
C ARG A 59 1.59 -10.26 0.71
N ASN A 60 0.42 -10.87 0.75
CA ASN A 60 -0.42 -11.11 -0.42
C ASN A 60 -0.90 -9.79 -1.04
N THR A 61 -1.37 -8.87 -0.21
CA THR A 61 -1.81 -7.53 -0.63
C THR A 61 -0.66 -6.73 -1.25
N LEU A 62 0.52 -6.74 -0.62
CA LEU A 62 1.74 -6.15 -1.18
C LEU A 62 2.08 -6.71 -2.56
N GLY A 63 1.97 -8.03 -2.73
CA GLY A 63 2.17 -8.70 -4.01
C GLY A 63 1.21 -8.22 -5.10
N LYS A 64 -0.07 -8.01 -4.77
CA LYS A 64 -1.07 -7.45 -5.69
C LYS A 64 -0.74 -6.01 -6.08
N ILE A 65 -0.40 -5.16 -5.10
CA ILE A 65 -0.05 -3.75 -5.34
C ILE A 65 1.17 -3.67 -6.27
N ARG A 66 2.25 -4.40 -5.98
CA ARG A 66 3.50 -4.36 -6.77
C ARG A 66 3.35 -4.82 -8.23
N ARG A 67 2.25 -5.51 -8.57
CA ARG A 67 1.93 -5.93 -9.95
C ARG A 67 1.19 -4.87 -10.75
N ILE A 68 0.76 -3.77 -10.13
CA ILE A 68 0.13 -2.66 -10.85
C ILE A 68 1.17 -2.06 -11.80
N ASP A 69 0.86 -2.08 -13.09
CA ASP A 69 1.69 -1.42 -14.09
C ASP A 69 1.87 0.07 -13.75
N LYS A 70 2.99 0.64 -14.18
CA LYS A 70 3.42 2.02 -13.92
C LYS A 70 3.94 2.33 -12.52
N ILE A 71 3.93 1.36 -11.59
CA ILE A 71 4.76 1.45 -10.39
C ILE A 71 6.22 1.21 -10.78
N ILE A 72 7.10 2.14 -10.42
CA ILE A 72 8.55 2.06 -10.67
C ILE A 72 9.25 1.35 -9.51
N SER A 73 8.93 1.74 -8.28
CA SER A 73 9.54 1.16 -7.09
C SER A 73 8.62 1.24 -5.88
N THR A 74 8.86 0.36 -4.92
CA THR A 74 8.16 0.36 -3.63
C THR A 74 9.14 0.16 -2.50
N ILE A 75 8.97 0.89 -1.40
CA ILE A 75 9.56 0.56 -0.11
C ILE A 75 8.43 0.17 0.85
N THR A 76 8.67 -0.85 1.65
CA THR A 76 7.67 -1.37 2.59
C THR A 76 8.26 -1.35 3.99
N MET A 77 7.58 -0.66 4.91
CA MET A 77 7.92 -0.59 6.32
C MET A 77 6.84 -1.35 7.08
N LEU A 78 7.20 -2.53 7.60
CA LEU A 78 6.31 -3.28 8.47
C LEU A 78 6.24 -2.55 9.82
N VAL A 79 5.03 -2.41 10.35
CA VAL A 79 4.82 -1.78 11.66
C VAL A 79 5.33 -2.73 12.74
N ASN A 80 6.14 -2.18 13.64
CA ASN A 80 6.56 -2.86 14.84
C ASN A 80 5.56 -2.56 15.96
N GLU A 81 4.77 -3.55 16.35
CA GLU A 81 3.75 -3.40 17.39
C GLU A 81 4.36 -3.07 18.77
N GLU A 82 5.62 -3.44 19.02
CA GLU A 82 6.30 -3.13 20.30
C GLU A 82 6.66 -1.64 20.47
N GLN A 83 6.59 -0.87 19.39
CA GLN A 83 6.97 0.55 19.35
C GLN A 83 5.77 1.45 19.02
N GLU A 84 4.56 0.93 19.18
CA GLU A 84 3.32 1.70 19.08
C GLU A 84 3.15 2.54 20.35
N ILE A 85 3.32 3.86 20.24
CA ILE A 85 3.19 4.83 21.34
C ILE A 85 1.74 5.30 21.46
#